data_AF-A0A9W6S0L4-F1
#
_entry.id   AF-A0A9W6S0L4-F1
#
_cell.length_a   1.000
_cell.length_b   1.000
_cell.length_c   1.000
_cell.angle_alpha   90.00
_cell.angle_beta   90.00
_cell.angle_gamma   90.00
#
_symmetry.space_group_name_H-M   'P 1'
#
loop_
_entity.id
_entity.type
_entity.pdbx_description
1 polymer ?
#
loop_
_entity_poly.entity_id
_entity_poly.type
_entity_poly.pdbx_seq_one_letter_code
_entity_poly.pdbx_strand_id
1 'polypeptide(L)'
;MDLRARRALLPALLAAALLMMLGWHAVPARADTIDPELVAESVSEDGYYVDSSASYLKSDADLDKLRAAIEGAGRAGVVVLPAGASTAAVVSRLRQEPNRTYVILTGTRLQAFSNSLPSAKVNGLLSRARKAGNPKSEVLTFLDLMSGKHPAVTPRKKAAEQPSAAASAGGATDQPSTTPVAASKKDSGGNGVLYGIVGVVVVLVLAIGGFFLWRRKQGSSGGPGPDAPAAI
;
A
#
# COMPACT_ATOMS: atom_id res chain seq x y z
N MET A 1 -0.46 -69.42 -14.52
CA MET A 1 -0.31 -68.13 -15.26
C MET A 1 -1.66 -67.45 -15.26
N ASP A 2 -1.91 -66.63 -14.24
CA ASP A 2 -3.24 -66.15 -13.86
C ASP A 2 -3.71 -64.96 -14.70
N LEU A 3 -4.69 -65.20 -15.56
CA LEU A 3 -5.35 -64.24 -16.43
C LEU A 3 -6.22 -63.19 -15.70
N ARG A 4 -6.35 -63.29 -14.37
CA ARG A 4 -7.19 -62.38 -13.56
C ARG A 4 -6.49 -61.08 -13.16
N ALA A 5 -5.15 -61.03 -13.22
CA ALA A 5 -4.38 -59.83 -12.85
C ALA A 5 -4.43 -58.70 -13.89
N ARG A 6 -4.88 -58.97 -15.13
CA ARG A 6 -4.88 -57.98 -16.23
C ARG A 6 -6.13 -57.09 -16.31
N ARG A 7 -7.19 -57.39 -15.56
CA ARG A 7 -8.47 -56.64 -15.65
C ARG A 7 -8.65 -55.52 -14.61
N ALA A 8 -7.77 -55.42 -13.61
CA ALA A 8 -7.86 -54.38 -12.58
C ALA A 8 -7.03 -53.12 -12.87
N LEU A 9 -6.18 -53.14 -13.91
CA LEU A 9 -5.27 -52.03 -14.23
C LEU A 9 -5.87 -50.95 -15.15
N LEU A 10 -6.96 -51.26 -15.84
CA LEU A 10 -7.64 -50.32 -16.75
C LEU A 10 -8.42 -49.18 -16.05
N PRO A 11 -9.17 -49.39 -14.95
CA PRO A 11 -9.92 -48.30 -14.34
C PRO A 11 -9.01 -47.31 -13.57
N ALA A 12 -7.84 -47.74 -13.10
CA ALA A 12 -6.90 -46.90 -12.37
C ALA A 12 -6.21 -45.85 -13.29
N LEU A 13 -5.93 -46.23 -14.54
CA LEU A 13 -5.34 -45.32 -15.54
C LEU A 13 -6.34 -44.27 -16.04
N LEU A 14 -7.63 -44.62 -16.09
CA LEU A 14 -8.68 -43.70 -16.55
C LEU A 14 -9.03 -42.64 -15.48
N ALA A 15 -8.93 -42.98 -14.19
CA ALA A 15 -9.08 -42.02 -13.09
C ALA A 15 -7.93 -40.99 -13.03
N ALA A 16 -6.69 -41.40 -13.35
CA ALA A 16 -5.54 -40.49 -13.41
C ALA A 16 -5.63 -39.51 -14.60
N ALA A 17 -6.18 -39.95 -15.74
CA ALA A 17 -6.38 -39.11 -16.92
C ALA A 17 -7.47 -38.04 -16.70
N LEU A 18 -8.53 -38.35 -15.95
CA LEU A 18 -9.59 -37.38 -15.67
C LEU A 18 -9.14 -36.26 -14.71
N LEU A 19 -8.25 -36.57 -13.77
CA LEU A 19 -7.66 -35.59 -12.84
C LEU A 19 -6.67 -34.64 -13.53
N MET A 20 -6.00 -35.07 -14.61
CA MET A 20 -5.15 -34.20 -15.45
C MET A 20 -5.96 -33.27 -16.36
N MET A 21 -7.22 -33.60 -16.67
CA MET A 21 -8.12 -32.73 -17.44
C MET A 21 -8.88 -31.71 -16.58
N LEU A 22 -9.01 -31.95 -15.26
CA LEU A 22 -9.61 -30.99 -14.32
C LEU A 22 -8.56 -30.23 -13.46
N GLY A 23 -7.30 -30.64 -13.50
CA GLY A 23 -6.20 -29.98 -12.79
C GLY A 23 -5.56 -28.90 -13.65
N TRP A 24 -5.60 -27.66 -13.17
CA TRP A 24 -4.93 -26.47 -13.75
C TRP A 24 -5.60 -25.79 -14.96
N HIS A 25 -6.83 -25.38 -14.76
CA HIS A 25 -7.07 -23.95 -14.98
C HIS A 25 -6.87 -23.25 -13.64
N ALA A 26 -5.60 -23.06 -13.26
CA ALA A 26 -5.27 -21.88 -12.48
C ALA A 26 -5.68 -20.72 -13.39
N VAL A 27 -6.95 -20.30 -13.27
CA VAL A 27 -7.40 -19.03 -13.78
C VAL A 27 -6.34 -18.07 -13.28
N PRO A 28 -5.53 -17.45 -14.16
CA PRO A 28 -4.64 -16.41 -13.70
C PRO A 28 -5.59 -15.44 -13.00
N ALA A 29 -5.47 -15.35 -11.67
CA ALA A 29 -6.21 -14.40 -10.88
C ALA A 29 -6.03 -13.10 -11.64
N ARG A 30 -7.12 -12.59 -12.22
CA ARG A 30 -7.05 -11.50 -13.18
C ARG A 30 -6.26 -10.41 -12.49
N ALA A 31 -5.04 -10.17 -12.96
CA ALA A 31 -4.35 -8.97 -12.59
C ALA A 31 -5.25 -7.89 -13.19
N ASP A 32 -6.07 -7.27 -12.34
CA ASP A 32 -6.65 -5.97 -12.67
C ASP A 32 -5.48 -5.17 -13.26
N THR A 33 -5.64 -4.79 -14.52
CA THR A 33 -4.59 -4.17 -15.30
C THR A 33 -4.33 -2.81 -14.68
N ILE A 34 -3.34 -2.74 -13.79
CA ILE A 34 -2.87 -1.51 -13.18
C ILE A 34 -2.37 -0.62 -14.31
N ASP A 35 -3.05 0.50 -14.52
CA ASP A 35 -2.67 1.48 -15.54
C ASP A 35 -1.42 2.24 -15.07
N PRO A 36 -0.26 2.09 -15.75
CA PRO A 36 0.96 2.77 -15.35
C PRO A 36 0.86 4.30 -15.48
N GLU A 37 -0.02 4.83 -16.34
CA GLU A 37 -0.24 6.28 -16.45
C GLU A 37 -0.98 6.81 -15.23
N LEU A 38 -2.05 6.13 -14.79
CA LEU A 38 -2.77 6.49 -13.57
C LEU A 38 -1.84 6.47 -12.34
N VAL A 39 -0.97 5.45 -12.25
CA VAL A 39 0.00 5.38 -11.15
C VAL A 39 0.97 6.57 -11.18
N ALA A 40 1.50 6.91 -12.36
CA ALA A 40 2.41 8.03 -12.50
C ALA A 40 1.72 9.36 -12.17
N GLU A 41 0.51 9.58 -12.69
CA GLU A 41 -0.31 10.76 -12.42
C GLU A 41 -0.59 10.91 -10.92
N SER A 42 -1.12 9.88 -10.26
CA SER A 42 -1.38 9.92 -8.81
C SER A 42 -0.11 10.15 -7.98
N VAL A 43 1.02 9.53 -8.35
CA VAL A 43 2.29 9.74 -7.63
C VAL A 43 2.85 11.14 -7.88
N SER A 44 2.63 11.70 -9.07
CA SER A 44 3.04 13.07 -9.41
C SER A 44 2.25 14.11 -8.62
N GLU A 45 0.92 13.93 -8.54
CA GLU A 45 0.00 14.85 -7.86
C GLU A 45 -0.01 14.69 -6.34
N ASP A 46 -0.27 13.48 -5.85
CA ASP A 46 -0.48 13.20 -4.43
C ASP A 46 0.78 12.68 -3.71
N GLY A 47 1.82 12.32 -4.48
CA GLY A 47 3.03 11.69 -3.93
C GLY A 47 2.89 10.20 -3.66
N TYR A 48 1.68 9.62 -3.78
CA TYR A 48 1.47 8.19 -3.61
C TYR A 48 0.31 7.63 -4.43
N TYR A 49 0.39 6.33 -4.70
CA TYR A 49 -0.67 5.51 -5.27
C TYR A 49 -0.83 4.24 -4.42
N VAL A 50 -2.05 3.97 -3.94
CA VAL A 50 -2.38 2.73 -3.23
C VAL A 50 -3.51 2.04 -3.97
N ASP A 51 -3.20 0.86 -4.52
CA ASP A 51 -4.18 0.06 -5.22
C ASP A 51 -5.27 -0.46 -4.26
N SER A 52 -6.53 -0.43 -4.70
CA SER A 52 -7.67 -0.85 -3.89
C SER A 52 -7.64 -2.35 -3.52
N SER A 53 -6.90 -3.17 -4.27
CA SER A 53 -6.69 -4.60 -4.01
C SER A 53 -5.41 -4.89 -3.20
N ALA A 54 -4.58 -3.87 -2.91
CA ALA A 54 -3.43 -4.04 -2.03
C ALA A 54 -3.86 -4.50 -0.63
N SER A 55 -2.99 -5.20 0.09
CA SER A 55 -3.25 -5.68 1.45
C SER A 55 -2.78 -4.73 2.54
N TYR A 56 -1.94 -3.75 2.20
CA TYR A 56 -1.28 -2.84 3.15
C TYR A 56 -1.63 -1.39 2.85
N LEU A 57 -1.54 -0.50 3.85
CA LEU A 57 -1.66 0.96 3.72
C LEU A 57 -3.01 1.45 3.17
N LYS A 58 -4.12 0.76 3.50
CA LYS A 58 -5.47 1.10 2.99
C LYS A 58 -6.31 1.95 3.94
N SER A 59 -6.06 1.84 5.24
CA SER A 59 -6.87 2.55 6.23
C SER A 59 -6.51 4.02 6.23
N ASP A 60 -7.47 4.88 6.58
CA ASP A 60 -7.24 6.34 6.66
C ASP A 60 -6.07 6.68 7.58
N ALA A 61 -5.98 6.02 8.73
CA ALA A 61 -4.87 6.20 9.67
C ALA A 61 -3.49 5.80 9.09
N ASP A 62 -3.46 4.91 8.11
CA ASP A 62 -2.23 4.50 7.44
C ASP A 62 -1.86 5.47 6.33
N LEU A 63 -2.85 5.97 5.58
CA LEU A 63 -2.69 6.99 4.56
C LEU A 63 -2.22 8.32 5.18
N ASP A 64 -2.72 8.68 6.36
CA ASP A 64 -2.27 9.88 7.08
C ASP A 64 -0.79 9.77 7.48
N LYS A 65 -0.36 8.59 7.97
CA LYS A 65 1.05 8.33 8.28
C LYS A 65 1.92 8.35 7.03
N LEU A 66 1.41 7.80 5.93
CA LEU A 66 2.09 7.80 4.65
C LEU A 66 2.29 9.22 4.14
N ARG A 67 1.23 10.04 4.14
CA ARG A 67 1.28 11.45 3.75
C ARG A 67 2.28 12.24 4.58
N ALA A 68 2.25 12.10 5.90
CA ALA A 68 3.20 12.75 6.80
C ALA A 68 4.65 12.32 6.55
N ALA A 69 4.88 11.03 6.26
CA ALA A 69 6.21 10.50 5.95
C ALA A 69 6.72 10.99 4.57
N ILE A 70 5.85 11.09 3.57
CA ILE A 70 6.20 11.64 2.24
C ILE A 70 6.54 13.12 2.34
N GLU A 71 5.73 13.90 3.06
CA GLU A 71 6.00 15.31 3.32
C GLU A 71 7.37 15.51 3.98
N GLY A 72 7.71 14.66 4.94
CA GLY A 72 9.04 14.64 5.56
C GLY A 72 10.17 14.27 4.58
N ALA A 73 9.93 13.30 3.70
CA ALA A 73 10.93 12.81 2.75
C ALA A 73 11.15 13.73 1.53
N GLY A 74 10.25 14.69 1.30
CA GLY A 74 10.31 15.63 0.18
C GLY A 74 9.94 14.96 -1.14
N ARG A 75 10.91 14.76 -2.04
CA ARG A 75 10.67 14.23 -3.40
C ARG A 75 10.61 12.71 -3.45
N ALA A 76 9.78 12.13 -2.58
CA ALA A 76 9.49 10.71 -2.54
C ALA A 76 8.16 10.40 -3.21
N GLY A 77 8.11 9.33 -3.99
CA GLY A 77 6.89 8.75 -4.54
C GLY A 77 6.67 7.35 -3.98
N VAL A 78 5.44 7.00 -3.61
CA VAL A 78 5.12 5.66 -3.06
C VAL A 78 4.07 4.98 -3.90
N VAL A 79 4.31 3.72 -4.26
CA VAL A 79 3.36 2.89 -5.01
C VAL A 79 3.12 1.60 -4.25
N VAL A 80 1.86 1.30 -3.94
CA VAL A 80 1.47 0.07 -3.25
C VAL A 80 0.56 -0.74 -4.16
N LEU A 81 1.04 -1.91 -4.58
CA LEU A 81 0.37 -2.81 -5.52
C LEU A 81 0.04 -4.16 -4.86
N PRO A 82 -1.00 -4.87 -5.33
CA PRO A 82 -1.33 -6.21 -4.86
C PRO A 82 -0.20 -7.21 -5.13
N ALA A 83 -0.20 -8.31 -4.39
CA ALA A 83 0.75 -9.40 -4.62
C ALA A 83 0.53 -10.00 -6.02
N GLY A 84 1.60 -10.22 -6.77
CA GLY A 84 1.54 -10.77 -8.14
C GLY A 84 1.35 -9.73 -9.25
N ALA A 85 1.14 -8.45 -8.93
CA ALA A 85 1.13 -7.38 -9.92
C ALA A 85 2.47 -7.25 -10.65
N SER A 86 2.42 -6.96 -11.95
CA SER A 86 3.59 -6.63 -12.75
C SER A 86 4.05 -5.20 -12.44
N THR A 87 5.27 -5.05 -11.95
CA THR A 87 5.86 -3.72 -11.68
C THR A 87 6.65 -3.17 -12.87
N ALA A 88 6.89 -3.96 -13.92
CA ALA A 88 7.82 -3.59 -14.98
C ALA A 88 7.36 -2.35 -15.77
N ALA A 89 6.08 -2.32 -16.16
CA ALA A 89 5.50 -1.18 -16.88
C ALA A 89 5.47 0.08 -16.01
N VAL A 90 5.04 -0.06 -14.75
CA VAL A 90 5.01 1.02 -13.74
C VAL A 90 6.40 1.60 -13.51
N VAL A 91 7.41 0.76 -13.26
CA VAL A 91 8.80 1.19 -13.07
C VAL A 91 9.33 1.90 -14.31
N SER A 92 9.03 1.39 -15.51
CA SER A 92 9.51 1.99 -16.76
C SER A 92 8.92 3.39 -16.96
N ARG A 93 7.64 3.59 -16.63
CA ARG A 93 6.98 4.89 -16.70
C ARG A 93 7.52 5.86 -15.65
N LEU A 94 7.61 5.45 -14.38
CA LEU A 94 8.12 6.28 -13.28
C LEU A 94 9.60 6.68 -13.46
N ARG A 95 10.39 5.90 -14.22
CA ARG A 95 11.76 6.29 -14.59
C ARG A 95 11.83 7.52 -15.51
N GLN A 96 10.73 7.85 -16.18
CA GLN A 96 10.65 9.02 -17.06
C GLN A 96 10.40 10.31 -16.26
N GLU A 97 9.94 10.21 -15.02
CA GLU A 97 9.75 11.37 -14.16
C GLU A 97 11.09 11.84 -13.53
N PRO A 98 11.49 13.11 -13.73
CA PRO A 98 12.78 13.58 -13.26
C PRO A 98 12.80 13.80 -11.74
N ASN A 99 13.98 13.60 -11.13
CA ASN A 99 14.32 14.07 -9.79
C ASN A 99 13.45 13.56 -8.61
N ARG A 100 12.95 12.32 -8.68
CA ARG A 100 12.22 11.67 -7.58
C ARG A 100 12.83 10.33 -7.19
N THR A 101 12.54 9.91 -5.96
CA THR A 101 12.83 8.56 -5.44
C THR A 101 11.54 7.80 -5.24
N TYR A 102 11.41 6.65 -5.87
CA TYR A 102 10.21 5.84 -5.84
C TYR A 102 10.40 4.62 -4.97
N VAL A 103 9.38 4.33 -4.16
CA VAL A 103 9.28 3.15 -3.34
C VAL A 103 8.07 2.36 -3.81
N ILE A 104 8.29 1.13 -4.24
CA ILE A 104 7.24 0.25 -4.72
C ILE A 104 7.11 -0.92 -3.76
N LEU A 105 5.93 -1.05 -3.17
CA LEU A 105 5.54 -2.21 -2.37
C LEU A 105 4.61 -3.10 -3.19
N THR A 106 5.02 -4.33 -3.46
CA THR A 106 4.20 -5.31 -4.19
C THR A 106 3.98 -6.55 -3.34
N GLY A 107 2.80 -6.67 -2.74
CA GLY A 107 2.56 -7.65 -1.69
C GLY A 107 3.53 -7.44 -0.52
N THR A 108 4.47 -8.37 -0.32
CA THR A 108 5.52 -8.30 0.73
C THR A 108 6.87 -7.81 0.21
N ARG A 109 6.99 -7.50 -1.08
CA ARG A 109 8.27 -7.13 -1.70
C ARG A 109 8.40 -5.62 -1.78
N LEU A 110 9.36 -5.07 -1.03
CA LEU A 110 9.75 -3.67 -1.13
C LEU A 110 10.88 -3.49 -2.15
N GLN A 111 10.67 -2.62 -3.12
CA GLN A 111 11.65 -2.18 -4.10
C GLN A 111 11.76 -0.65 -4.04
N ALA A 112 12.95 -0.12 -4.35
CA ALA A 112 13.14 1.31 -4.45
C ALA A 112 14.14 1.63 -5.56
N PHE A 113 13.92 2.75 -6.24
CA PHE A 113 14.86 3.31 -7.18
C PHE A 113 14.77 4.84 -7.14
N SER A 114 15.81 5.50 -7.63
CA SER A 114 15.86 6.95 -7.68
C SER A 114 16.44 7.41 -9.00
N ASN A 115 15.92 8.52 -9.52
CA ASN A 115 16.46 9.18 -10.70
C ASN A 115 17.44 10.31 -10.32
N SER A 116 17.58 10.63 -9.03
CA SER A 116 18.47 11.68 -8.51
C SER A 116 19.53 11.18 -7.53
N LEU A 117 19.31 10.02 -6.88
CA LEU A 117 20.25 9.47 -5.90
C LEU A 117 21.06 8.30 -6.49
N PRO A 118 22.32 8.13 -6.07
CA PRO A 118 23.11 6.95 -6.42
C PRO A 118 22.43 5.66 -5.94
N SER A 119 22.46 4.62 -6.77
CA SER A 119 21.87 3.32 -6.47
C SER A 119 22.38 2.71 -5.16
N ALA A 120 23.67 2.88 -4.85
CA ALA A 120 24.26 2.43 -3.59
C ALA A 120 23.59 3.07 -2.35
N LYS A 121 23.25 4.37 -2.44
CA LYS A 121 22.55 5.08 -1.36
C LYS A 121 21.13 4.55 -1.18
N VAL A 122 20.40 4.39 -2.29
CA VAL A 122 19.03 3.84 -2.28
C VAL A 122 19.01 2.41 -1.72
N ASN A 123 19.93 1.55 -2.16
CA ASN A 123 20.06 0.19 -1.65
C ASN A 123 20.43 0.15 -0.17
N GLY A 124 21.29 1.07 0.29
CA GLY A 124 21.61 1.24 1.70
C GLY A 124 20.37 1.57 2.53
N LEU A 125 19.55 2.54 2.08
CA LEU A 125 18.28 2.90 2.73
C LEU A 125 17.29 1.73 2.73
N LEU A 126 17.14 1.05 1.58
CA LEU A 126 16.26 -0.10 1.43
C LEU A 126 16.65 -1.26 2.37
N SER A 127 17.94 -1.54 2.51
CA SER A 127 18.43 -2.57 3.42
C SER A 127 18.15 -2.27 4.90
N ARG A 128 18.18 -0.99 5.29
CA ARG A 128 17.85 -0.54 6.66
C ARG A 128 16.34 -0.60 6.89
N ALA A 129 15.55 -0.13 5.92
CA ALA A 129 14.10 -0.18 5.96
C ALA A 129 13.58 -1.61 6.16
N ARG A 130 14.12 -2.59 5.42
CA ARG A 130 13.77 -4.02 5.54
C ARG A 130 14.00 -4.62 6.92
N LYS A 131 14.84 -4.01 7.77
CA LYS A 131 15.03 -4.47 9.15
C LYS A 131 13.80 -4.23 10.03
N ALA A 132 12.84 -3.42 9.58
CA ALA A 132 11.57 -3.22 10.27
C ALA A 132 10.67 -4.47 10.23
N GLY A 133 10.89 -5.39 9.28
CA GLY A 133 10.27 -6.73 9.22
C GLY A 133 8.80 -6.77 8.83
N ASN A 134 8.13 -5.63 8.65
CA ASN A 134 6.74 -5.53 8.25
C ASN A 134 6.60 -4.64 7.01
N PRO A 135 5.97 -5.08 5.91
CA PRO A 135 5.94 -4.33 4.64
C PRO A 135 5.54 -2.86 4.77
N LYS A 136 4.51 -2.58 5.57
CA LYS A 136 4.07 -1.23 5.92
C LYS A 136 5.14 -0.43 6.65
N SER A 137 5.73 -1.00 7.70
CA SER A 137 6.77 -0.35 8.48
C SER A 137 8.05 -0.13 7.67
N GLU A 138 8.36 -1.03 6.74
CA GLU A 138 9.51 -0.87 5.85
C GLU A 138 9.34 0.36 4.95
N VAL A 139 8.16 0.57 4.34
CA VAL A 139 7.87 1.77 3.54
C VAL A 139 8.03 3.04 4.39
N LEU A 140 7.39 3.09 5.55
CA LEU A 140 7.44 4.27 6.43
C LEU A 140 8.87 4.54 6.93
N THR A 141 9.61 3.48 7.29
CA THR A 141 11.02 3.60 7.72
C THR A 141 11.90 4.08 6.57
N PHE A 142 11.66 3.63 5.35
CA PHE A 142 12.41 4.11 4.19
C PHE A 142 12.21 5.61 3.97
N LEU A 143 10.96 6.08 4.06
CA LEU A 143 10.63 7.50 3.94
C LEU A 143 11.24 8.33 5.06
N ASP A 144 11.18 7.85 6.30
CA ASP A 144 11.77 8.57 7.44
C ASP A 144 13.30 8.66 7.35
N LEU A 145 13.96 7.59 6.90
CA LEU A 145 15.39 7.59 6.60
C LEU A 145 15.76 8.55 5.45
N MET A 146 14.86 8.79 4.49
CA MET A 146 15.04 9.81 3.46
C MET A 146 14.82 11.24 3.98
N SER A 147 13.87 11.42 4.89
CA SER A 147 13.60 12.71 5.54
C SER A 147 14.80 13.25 6.33
N GLY A 148 15.71 12.36 6.75
CA GLY A 148 16.82 12.73 7.63
C GLY A 148 16.36 13.07 9.05
N LYS A 149 15.07 12.88 9.38
CA LYS A 149 14.47 13.10 10.70
C LYS A 149 14.88 12.05 11.74
N HIS A 150 15.59 11.00 11.36
CA HIS A 150 16.13 10.06 12.35
C HIS A 150 17.43 10.57 13.00
N PRO A 151 17.51 10.54 14.34
CA PRO A 151 18.73 10.83 15.08
C PRO A 151 19.80 9.82 14.66
N ALA A 152 21.03 10.28 14.48
CA ALA A 152 22.17 9.41 14.34
C ALA A 152 22.08 8.31 15.41
N VAL A 153 21.92 7.06 14.98
CA VAL A 153 22.18 5.91 15.86
C VAL A 153 23.65 6.08 16.25
N THR A 154 23.88 6.67 17.42
CA THR A 154 25.21 6.80 17.99
C THR A 154 25.78 5.39 18.01
N PRO A 155 26.95 5.16 17.40
CA PRO A 155 27.60 3.88 17.54
C PRO A 155 27.82 3.70 19.04
N ARG A 156 27.24 2.63 19.60
CA ARG A 156 27.50 2.20 20.98
C ARG A 156 28.99 1.88 21.04
N LYS A 157 29.80 2.89 21.36
CA LYS A 157 31.23 2.77 21.63
C LYS A 157 31.32 1.73 22.73
N LYS A 158 31.89 0.58 22.38
CA LYS A 158 32.26 -0.47 23.31
C LYS A 158 33.19 0.20 24.33
N ALA A 159 32.68 0.41 25.54
CA ALA A 159 33.45 0.99 26.63
C ALA A 159 34.58 0.00 26.96
N ALA A 160 35.80 0.34 26.56
CA ALA A 160 36.99 -0.18 27.19
C ALA A 160 37.22 0.69 28.44
N GLU A 161 37.19 0.03 29.59
CA GLU A 161 37.53 0.58 30.89
C GLU A 161 38.90 1.25 30.87
N GLN A 162 38.98 2.48 31.36
CA GLN A 162 40.17 2.93 32.07
C GLN A 162 39.78 4.04 33.07
N PRO A 163 39.91 3.81 34.39
CA PRO A 163 39.61 4.81 35.40
C PRO A 163 40.82 5.75 35.55
N SER A 164 40.59 7.06 35.51
CA SER A 164 41.57 8.04 35.98
C SER A 164 40.89 9.08 36.86
N ALA A 165 41.42 9.16 38.08
CA ALA A 165 40.89 9.90 39.20
C ALA A 165 41.14 11.41 39.14
N ALA A 166 40.20 12.14 39.74
CA ALA A 166 40.35 13.29 40.64
C ALA A 166 41.25 14.51 40.28
N ALA A 167 40.54 15.62 40.03
CA ALA A 167 40.53 16.85 40.86
C ALA A 167 41.52 18.02 40.65
N SER A 168 40.93 19.21 40.86
CA SER A 168 41.49 20.56 41.06
C SER A 168 41.69 21.41 39.78
N ALA A 169 41.37 22.71 39.70
CA ALA A 169 40.66 23.66 40.56
C ALA A 169 40.47 24.96 39.74
N GLY A 170 39.48 25.79 40.11
CA GLY A 170 39.60 27.26 39.97
C GLY A 170 38.52 27.98 39.15
N GLY A 171 37.90 28.99 39.77
CA GLY A 171 37.43 30.21 39.09
C GLY A 171 35.94 30.49 39.14
N ALA A 172 35.50 31.27 40.13
CA ALA A 172 34.15 31.84 40.24
C ALA A 172 34.07 33.22 39.55
N THR A 173 32.97 33.55 38.86
CA THR A 173 32.39 34.92 38.78
C THR A 173 30.95 34.95 38.21
N ASP A 174 30.02 35.49 39.02
CA ASP A 174 28.83 36.35 38.75
C ASP A 174 27.71 36.05 37.72
N GLN A 175 26.50 35.79 38.28
CA GLN A 175 25.16 36.41 38.03
C GLN A 175 24.48 36.45 36.62
N PRO A 176 23.14 36.73 36.49
CA PRO A 176 21.92 36.24 37.18
C PRO A 176 20.86 35.62 36.22
N SER A 177 19.86 34.99 36.82
CA SER A 177 18.44 34.75 36.43
C SER A 177 17.96 34.96 34.97
N THR A 178 17.28 33.94 34.41
CA THR A 178 15.92 34.08 33.82
C THR A 178 15.23 32.72 33.65
N THR A 179 14.21 32.46 34.46
CA THR A 179 13.04 31.62 34.09
C THR A 179 12.04 32.46 33.29
N PRO A 180 11.35 31.87 32.31
CA PRO A 180 9.99 32.30 31.99
C PRO A 180 8.97 31.22 32.35
N VAL A 181 8.03 31.63 33.19
CA VAL A 181 6.75 30.97 33.48
C VAL A 181 5.72 31.37 32.42
N ALA A 182 5.00 30.35 31.92
CA ALA A 182 3.62 30.30 31.45
C ALA A 182 2.97 31.39 30.57
N ALA A 183 2.29 30.85 29.55
CA ALA A 183 0.93 31.17 29.08
C ALA A 183 0.69 32.41 28.20
N SER A 184 0.06 32.16 27.04
CA SER A 184 -1.04 32.99 26.54
C SER A 184 -2.00 32.21 25.64
N LYS A 185 -3.23 32.73 25.62
CA LYS A 185 -4.55 32.14 25.38
C LYS A 185 -5.07 32.55 23.98
N LYS A 186 -5.82 31.63 23.36
CA LYS A 186 -7.24 31.77 22.92
C LYS A 186 -7.66 32.74 21.78
N ASP A 187 -8.39 32.12 20.84
CA ASP A 187 -9.49 32.55 19.93
C ASP A 187 -9.28 33.52 18.75
N SER A 188 -9.65 33.09 17.53
CA SER A 188 -10.94 33.46 16.87
C SER A 188 -10.97 33.21 15.35
N GLY A 189 -12.09 32.63 14.88
CA GLY A 189 -12.68 32.81 13.53
C GLY A 189 -12.18 31.89 12.41
N GLY A 190 -13.01 31.26 11.57
CA GLY A 190 -14.44 31.37 11.39
C GLY A 190 -14.99 30.29 10.44
N ASN A 191 -16.29 30.05 10.57
CA ASN A 191 -17.13 29.15 9.78
C ASN A 191 -16.98 29.36 8.27
N GLY A 192 -16.91 28.27 7.50
CA GLY A 192 -16.91 28.42 6.05
C GLY A 192 -17.04 27.20 5.16
N VAL A 193 -17.48 26.01 5.61
CA VAL A 193 -17.85 24.93 4.64
C VAL A 193 -18.96 24.03 5.20
N LEU A 194 -20.06 24.62 5.66
CA LEU A 194 -21.23 23.89 6.16
C LEU A 194 -22.32 23.63 5.09
N TYR A 195 -21.98 23.76 3.80
CA TYR A 195 -22.95 23.64 2.69
C TYR A 195 -22.73 22.46 1.74
N GLY A 196 -21.66 21.67 1.88
CA GLY A 196 -21.40 20.52 0.99
C GLY A 196 -22.23 19.27 1.30
N ILE A 197 -22.77 19.16 2.51
CA ILE A 197 -23.35 17.91 3.04
C ILE A 197 -24.81 17.72 2.60
N VAL A 198 -25.54 18.79 2.27
CA VAL A 198 -26.99 18.67 1.99
C VAL A 198 -27.26 18.20 0.54
N GLY A 199 -26.38 18.50 -0.41
CA GLY A 199 -26.58 18.12 -1.82
C GLY A 199 -26.36 16.62 -2.10
N VAL A 200 -25.37 16.00 -1.45
CA VAL A 200 -25.00 14.60 -1.69
C VAL A 200 -26.04 13.62 -1.14
N VAL A 201 -26.68 13.96 -0.02
CA VAL A 201 -27.68 13.09 0.62
C VAL A 201 -28.97 12.98 -0.22
N VAL A 202 -29.40 14.08 -0.87
CA VAL A 202 -30.60 14.07 -1.72
C VAL A 202 -30.38 13.23 -3.00
N VAL A 203 -29.18 13.30 -3.59
CA VAL A 203 -28.83 12.51 -4.78
C VAL A 203 -28.72 11.01 -4.46
N LEU A 204 -28.17 10.66 -3.29
CA LEU A 204 -28.05 9.27 -2.86
C LEU A 204 -29.43 8.62 -2.59
N VAL A 205 -30.36 9.36 -1.99
CA VAL A 205 -31.73 8.86 -1.73
C VAL A 205 -32.52 8.66 -3.05
N LEU A 206 -32.34 9.56 -4.03
CA LEU A 206 -32.97 9.43 -5.35
C LEU A 206 -32.41 8.24 -6.16
N ALA A 207 -31.11 7.96 -6.09
CA ALA A 207 -30.48 6.84 -6.79
C ALA A 207 -30.91 5.48 -6.22
N ILE A 208 -31.03 5.36 -4.88
CA ILE A 208 -31.44 4.11 -4.22
C ILE A 208 -32.94 3.84 -4.44
N GLY A 209 -33.79 4.88 -4.42
CA GLY A 209 -35.21 4.76 -4.70
C GLY A 209 -35.52 4.35 -6.14
N GLY A 210 -34.80 4.92 -7.12
CA GLY A 210 -34.99 4.59 -8.55
C GLY A 210 -34.59 3.15 -8.91
N PHE A 211 -33.48 2.65 -8.34
CA PHE A 211 -32.98 1.30 -8.62
C PHE A 211 -33.90 0.21 -8.03
N PHE A 212 -34.45 0.43 -6.84
CA PHE A 212 -35.35 -0.55 -6.21
C PHE A 212 -36.71 -0.65 -6.92
N LEU A 213 -37.22 0.47 -7.46
CA LEU A 213 -38.46 0.48 -8.25
C LEU A 213 -38.28 -0.17 -9.63
N TRP A 214 -37.09 -0.03 -10.24
CA TRP A 214 -36.77 -0.68 -11.52
C TRP A 214 -36.68 -2.21 -11.37
N ARG A 215 -36.13 -2.71 -10.26
CA ARG A 215 -36.04 -4.14 -9.98
C ARG A 215 -37.41 -4.79 -9.76
N ARG A 216 -38.38 -4.05 -9.19
CA ARG A 216 -39.74 -4.56 -9.00
C ARG A 216 -40.54 -4.66 -10.31
N LYS A 217 -40.26 -3.79 -11.30
CA LYS A 217 -40.92 -3.84 -12.61
C LYS A 217 -40.45 -5.00 -13.51
N GLN A 218 -39.26 -5.55 -13.27
CA GLN A 218 -38.75 -6.70 -14.02
C GLN A 218 -39.30 -8.05 -13.53
N GLY A 219 -40.00 -8.09 -12.39
CA GLY A 219 -40.58 -9.32 -11.83
C GLY A 219 -42.03 -9.60 -12.22
N SER A 220 -42.67 -8.80 -13.08
CA SER A 220 -44.07 -9.01 -13.45
C SER A 220 -44.39 -8.57 -14.89
N SER A 221 -44.06 -9.47 -15.82
CA SER A 221 -44.56 -9.58 -17.20
C SER A 221 -43.96 -10.88 -17.76
N GLY A 222 -44.64 -11.97 -18.08
CA GLY A 222 -46.04 -12.23 -18.38
C GLY A 222 -46.10 -13.08 -19.66
N GLY A 223 -46.23 -14.41 -19.53
CA GLY A 223 -46.71 -15.41 -20.54
C GLY A 223 -45.99 -15.52 -21.90
N PRO A 224 -46.43 -16.37 -22.86
CA PRO A 224 -47.39 -17.49 -22.86
C PRO A 224 -46.77 -18.83 -23.39
N GLY A 225 -47.54 -19.92 -23.39
CA GLY A 225 -47.11 -21.26 -23.84
C GLY A 225 -46.91 -21.43 -25.36
N PRO A 226 -46.50 -22.63 -25.79
CA PRO A 226 -47.28 -23.30 -26.83
C PRO A 226 -47.58 -24.77 -26.50
N ASP A 227 -48.87 -25.08 -26.52
CA ASP A 227 -49.40 -26.42 -26.74
C ASP A 227 -49.04 -26.93 -28.15
N ALA A 228 -48.64 -28.21 -28.20
CA ALA A 228 -48.90 -29.21 -29.25
C ALA A 228 -48.27 -29.04 -30.67
N PRO A 229 -48.04 -30.13 -31.46
CA PRO A 229 -48.73 -31.42 -31.38
C PRO A 229 -47.86 -32.70 -31.34
N ALA A 230 -48.54 -33.75 -30.88
CA ALA A 230 -48.13 -35.15 -30.89
C ALA A 230 -48.05 -35.72 -32.31
N ALA A 231 -47.07 -36.61 -32.54
CA ALA A 231 -47.02 -37.51 -33.68
C ALA A 231 -47.28 -38.94 -33.18
N ILE A 232 -48.32 -39.57 -33.76
CA ILE A 232 -48.50 -41.02 -33.89
C ILE A 232 -48.12 -41.34 -35.34
#